data_AF-A0A3B1CSU2-F1
#
_entry.id   AF-A0A3B1CSU2-F1
#
_cell.length_a   1.000
_cell.length_b   1.000
_cell.length_c   1.000
_cell.angle_alpha   90.00
_cell.angle_beta   90.00
_cell.angle_gamma   90.00
#
_symmetry.space_group_name_H-M   'P 1'
#
loop_
_entity.id
_entity.type
_entity.pdbx_description
1 polymer ?
#
loop_
_entity_poly.entity_id
_entity_poly.type
_entity_poly.pdbx_seq_one_letter_code
_entity_poly.pdbx_strand_id
1 'polypeptide(L)'
;MKDSARILKILEEQVRSYSSLYNLLKGEKEAIISFDPLTVETLAREKDNIVLQLRLLEEERKRLADEFFRDREGGKSISDLHSITGDRRFLDLRSQLLSLMQGIGELNEVNRLLIERASIHLRLSSAFFQTFEIKASPSRTISREA
;
A
#
# COMPACT_ATOMS: atom_id res chain seq x y z
N MET A 1 28.29 -16.46 -9.37
CA MET A 1 28.37 -15.72 -8.08
C MET A 1 27.96 -14.24 -8.20
N LYS A 2 28.20 -13.54 -9.33
CA LYS A 2 27.74 -12.15 -9.48
C LYS A 2 26.21 -12.02 -9.54
N ASP A 3 25.52 -12.97 -10.17
CA ASP A 3 24.05 -12.87 -10.37
C ASP A 3 23.27 -13.14 -9.08
N SER A 4 23.75 -14.04 -8.22
CA SER A 4 23.15 -14.27 -6.89
C SER A 4 23.24 -13.03 -5.99
N ALA A 5 24.35 -12.29 -6.05
CA ALA A 5 24.49 -11.03 -5.30
C ALA A 5 23.56 -9.92 -5.84
N ARG A 6 23.31 -9.88 -7.15
CA ARG A 6 22.36 -8.94 -7.76
C ARG A 6 20.92 -9.27 -7.35
N ILE A 7 20.52 -10.54 -7.40
CA ILE A 7 19.18 -10.96 -6.95
C ILE A 7 18.98 -10.64 -5.47
N LEU A 8 20.00 -10.87 -4.63
CA LEU A 8 19.94 -10.53 -3.22
C LEU A 8 19.67 -9.03 -3.01
N LYS A 9 20.40 -8.16 -3.72
CA LYS A 9 20.20 -6.71 -3.63
C LYS A 9 18.78 -6.30 -4.01
N ILE A 10 18.19 -6.92 -5.05
CA ILE A 10 16.81 -6.66 -5.43
C ILE A 10 15.84 -7.11 -4.34
N LEU A 11 16.05 -8.27 -3.74
CA LEU A 11 15.19 -8.76 -2.66
C LEU A 11 15.26 -7.84 -1.43
N GLU A 12 16.44 -7.33 -1.08
CA GLU A 12 16.60 -6.33 -0.03
C GLU A 12 15.87 -5.02 -0.35
N GLU A 13 15.93 -4.58 -1.61
CA GLU A 13 15.23 -3.39 -2.09
C GLU A 13 13.71 -3.58 -2.10
N GLN A 14 13.23 -4.76 -2.46
CA GLN A 14 11.82 -5.13 -2.36
C GLN A 14 11.35 -5.10 -0.90
N VAL A 15 12.11 -5.67 0.05
CA VAL A 15 11.77 -5.62 1.48
C VAL A 15 11.62 -4.16 1.95
N ARG A 16 12.54 -3.28 1.56
CA ARG A 16 12.46 -1.85 1.90
C ARG A 16 11.21 -1.20 1.31
N SER A 17 10.94 -1.41 0.02
CA SER A 17 9.78 -0.84 -0.66
C SER A 17 8.45 -1.35 -0.07
N TYR A 18 8.35 -2.63 0.25
CA TYR A 18 7.17 -3.19 0.94
C TYR A 18 7.02 -2.65 2.36
N SER A 19 8.13 -2.46 3.09
CA SER A 19 8.09 -1.83 4.42
C SER A 19 7.59 -0.39 4.35
N SER A 20 8.05 0.38 3.35
CA SER A 20 7.55 1.74 3.10
C SER A 20 6.06 1.74 2.77
N LEU A 21 5.59 0.82 1.92
CA LEU A 21 4.17 0.68 1.61
C LEU A 21 3.34 0.34 2.85
N TYR A 22 3.83 -0.58 3.69
CA TYR A 22 3.17 -0.93 4.95
C TYR A 22 3.03 0.30 5.87
N ASN A 23 4.09 1.10 6.00
CA ASN A 23 4.04 2.33 6.81
C ASN A 23 3.08 3.37 6.23
N LEU A 24 3.00 3.52 4.91
CA LEU A 24 2.02 4.40 4.28
C LEU A 24 0.60 3.96 4.56
N LEU A 25 0.30 2.67 4.43
CA LEU A 25 -1.03 2.14 4.73
C LEU A 25 -1.39 2.32 6.21
N LYS A 26 -0.40 2.31 7.11
CA LYS A 26 -0.61 2.62 8.53
C LYS A 26 -0.93 4.09 8.72
N GLY A 27 -0.23 4.99 8.04
CA GLY A 27 -0.56 6.42 8.01
C GLY A 27 -1.94 6.69 7.42
N GLU A 28 -2.32 5.96 6.36
CA GLU A 28 -3.63 6.08 5.71
C GLU A 28 -4.75 5.68 6.69
N LYS A 29 -4.55 4.60 7.45
CA LYS A 29 -5.45 4.21 8.54
C LYS A 29 -5.66 5.35 9.54
N GLU A 30 -4.58 5.95 10.03
CA GLU A 30 -4.62 7.04 11.01
C GLU A 30 -5.33 8.28 10.42
N ALA A 31 -5.02 8.64 9.18
CA ALA A 31 -5.65 9.75 8.47
C ALA A 31 -7.17 9.55 8.30
N ILE A 32 -7.60 8.34 7.91
CA ILE A 32 -9.02 7.99 7.79
C ILE A 32 -9.73 8.11 9.14
N ILE A 33 -9.11 7.60 10.23
CA ILE A 33 -9.68 7.70 11.58
C ILE A 33 -9.82 9.16 12.01
N SER A 34 -8.84 10.00 11.67
CA SER A 34 -8.86 11.44 11.99
C SER A 34 -9.75 12.28 11.06
N PHE A 35 -10.37 11.67 10.04
CA PHE A 35 -11.13 12.38 9.00
C PHE A 35 -10.32 13.51 8.33
N ASP A 36 -9.05 13.26 8.01
CA ASP A 36 -8.19 14.21 7.28
C ASP A 36 -8.11 13.83 5.78
N PRO A 37 -8.95 14.43 4.91
CA PRO A 37 -8.98 14.11 3.50
C PRO A 37 -7.72 14.55 2.74
N LEU A 38 -7.03 15.60 3.20
CA LEU A 38 -5.83 16.10 2.53
C LEU A 38 -4.68 15.11 2.70
N THR A 39 -4.49 14.62 3.93
CA THR A 39 -3.47 13.61 4.22
C THR A 39 -3.76 12.30 3.49
N VAL A 40 -5.03 11.86 3.41
CA VAL A 40 -5.42 10.68 2.63
C VAL A 40 -5.06 10.85 1.15
N GLU A 41 -5.33 12.02 0.56
CA GLU A 41 -5.00 12.28 -0.84
C GLU A 41 -3.48 12.27 -1.10
N THR A 42 -2.69 12.89 -0.22
CA THR A 42 -1.22 12.87 -0.32
C THR A 42 -0.69 11.45 -0.23
N LEU A 43 -1.14 10.67 0.74
CA LEU A 43 -0.73 9.27 0.92
C LEU A 43 -1.14 8.39 -0.27
N ALA A 44 -2.28 8.66 -0.91
CA ALA A 44 -2.69 7.95 -2.11
C ALA A 44 -1.72 8.17 -3.28
N ARG A 45 -1.24 9.40 -3.48
CA ARG A 45 -0.24 9.70 -4.54
C ARG A 45 1.11 9.02 -4.26
N GLU A 46 1.54 9.01 -3.00
CA GLU A 46 2.78 8.32 -2.59
C GLU A 46 2.68 6.80 -2.76
N LYS A 47 1.51 6.23 -2.46
CA LYS A 47 1.19 4.82 -2.68
C LYS A 47 1.33 4.44 -4.17
N ASP A 48 0.81 5.24 -5.09
CA ASP A 48 0.92 4.98 -6.53
C ASP A 48 2.37 4.89 -7.00
N ASN A 49 3.23 5.81 -6.54
CA ASN A 49 4.65 5.81 -6.86
C ASN A 49 5.37 4.54 -6.39
N ILE A 50 5.11 4.12 -5.14
CA ILE A 50 5.73 2.91 -4.58
C ILE A 50 5.22 1.64 -5.27
N VAL A 51 3.93 1.59 -5.63
CA VAL A 51 3.37 0.46 -6.37
C VAL A 51 4.04 0.32 -7.75
N LEU A 52 4.30 1.44 -8.45
CA LEU A 52 5.04 1.42 -9.72
C LEU A 52 6.48 0.92 -9.53
N GLN A 53 7.18 1.42 -8.50
CA GLN A 53 8.53 0.94 -8.18
C GLN A 53 8.57 -0.55 -7.85
N LEU A 54 7.62 -1.06 -7.08
CA LEU A 54 7.50 -2.48 -6.75
C LEU A 54 7.27 -3.34 -7.99
N ARG A 55 6.47 -2.87 -8.96
CA ARG A 55 6.27 -3.58 -10.24
C ARG A 55 7.58 -3.71 -11.02
N LEU A 56 8.34 -2.63 -11.15
CA LEU A 56 9.63 -2.64 -11.85
C LEU A 56 10.64 -3.56 -11.16
N LEU A 57 10.72 -3.53 -9.83
CA LEU A 57 11.59 -4.42 -9.06
C LEU A 57 11.22 -5.89 -9.25
N GLU A 58 9.93 -6.21 -9.31
CA GLU A 58 9.44 -7.56 -9.51
C GLU A 58 9.71 -8.08 -10.94
N GLU A 59 9.58 -7.22 -11.94
CA GLU A 59 9.96 -7.54 -13.32
C GLU A 59 11.45 -7.82 -13.45
N GLU A 60 12.30 -6.98 -12.86
CA GLU A 60 13.75 -7.19 -12.87
C GLU A 60 14.13 -8.45 -12.10
N ARG A 61 13.49 -8.73 -10.95
CA ARG A 61 13.70 -9.98 -10.20
C ARG A 61 13.37 -11.20 -11.06
N LYS A 62 12.24 -11.18 -11.77
CA LYS A 62 11.83 -12.27 -12.68
C LYS A 62 12.84 -12.46 -13.80
N ARG A 63 13.27 -11.36 -14.44
CA ARG A 63 14.28 -11.40 -15.51
C ARG A 63 15.59 -12.02 -15.03
N LEU A 64 16.11 -11.58 -13.88
CA LEU A 64 17.35 -12.13 -13.32
C LEU A 64 17.20 -13.57 -12.85
N ALA A 65 16.04 -13.95 -12.30
CA ALA A 65 15.76 -15.34 -11.97
C ALA A 65 15.74 -16.20 -13.23
N ASP A 66 15.07 -15.75 -14.29
CA ASP A 66 15.01 -16.46 -15.57
C ASP A 66 16.40 -16.61 -16.21
N GLU A 67 17.27 -15.60 -16.10
CA GLU A 67 18.67 -15.70 -16.53
C GLU A 67 19.48 -16.68 -15.68
N PHE A 68 19.30 -16.66 -14.35
CA PHE A 68 20.03 -17.53 -13.44
C PHE A 68 19.65 -19.02 -13.57
N PHE A 69 18.38 -19.29 -13.85
CA PHE A 69 17.84 -20.64 -14.00
C PHE A 69 17.77 -21.12 -15.46
N ARG A 70 18.24 -20.33 -16.44
CA ARG A 70 18.10 -20.62 -17.88
C ARG A 70 18.65 -22.00 -18.28
N ASP A 71 19.75 -22.42 -17.66
CA ASP A 71 20.43 -23.69 -17.94
C ASP A 71 20.19 -24.77 -16.88
N ARG A 72 19.22 -24.57 -15.96
CA ARG A 72 18.98 -25.47 -14.83
C ARG A 72 17.55 -26.00 -14.86
N GLU A 73 17.40 -27.33 -14.89
CA GLU A 73 16.12 -27.97 -14.63
C GLU A 73 15.80 -27.90 -13.14
N GLY A 74 14.72 -27.19 -12.77
CA GLY A 74 14.30 -27.03 -11.38
C GLY A 74 13.42 -25.80 -11.14
N GLY A 75 12.89 -25.70 -9.91
CA GLY A 75 12.03 -24.59 -9.50
C GLY A 75 12.75 -23.23 -9.56
N LYS A 76 12.01 -22.18 -9.92
CA LYS A 76 12.47 -20.78 -9.95
C LYS A 76 12.11 -20.04 -8.66
N SER A 77 12.25 -20.68 -7.49
CA SER A 77 11.87 -20.08 -6.21
C SER A 77 13.07 -19.49 -5.46
N ILE A 78 12.80 -18.57 -4.53
CA ILE A 78 13.84 -18.04 -3.61
C ILE A 78 14.46 -19.16 -2.76
N SER A 79 13.71 -20.23 -2.49
CA SER A 79 14.21 -21.42 -1.79
C SER A 79 15.21 -22.19 -2.65
N ASP A 80 15.00 -22.24 -3.96
CA ASP A 80 15.93 -22.88 -4.90
C ASP A 80 17.23 -22.09 -5.01
N LEU A 81 17.17 -20.76 -4.93
CA LEU A 81 18.35 -19.90 -4.81
C LEU A 81 19.15 -20.19 -3.54
N HIS A 82 18.47 -20.42 -2.39
CA HIS A 82 19.14 -20.86 -1.17
C HIS A 82 19.83 -22.22 -1.36
N SER A 83 19.12 -23.22 -1.89
CA SER A 83 19.67 -24.56 -2.12
C SER A 83 20.91 -24.56 -3.03
N ILE A 84 20.95 -23.64 -4.00
CA ILE A 84 22.07 -23.51 -4.94
C ILE A 84 23.25 -22.71 -4.36
N THR A 85 22.98 -21.66 -3.59
CA THR A 85 24.01 -20.73 -3.10
C THR A 85 24.50 -21.03 -1.69
N GLY A 86 23.72 -21.80 -0.91
CA GLY A 86 23.91 -22.01 0.52
C GLY A 86 23.62 -20.77 1.38
N ASP A 87 23.24 -19.64 0.78
CA ASP A 87 23.10 -18.37 1.48
C ASP A 87 21.73 -18.28 2.19
N ARG A 88 21.74 -18.27 3.52
CA ARG A 88 20.52 -18.23 4.34
C ARG A 88 19.75 -16.92 4.21
N ARG A 89 20.40 -15.83 3.78
CA ARG A 89 19.74 -14.52 3.62
C ARG A 89 18.55 -14.57 2.67
N PHE A 90 18.56 -15.47 1.68
CA PHE A 90 17.42 -15.68 0.79
C PHE A 90 16.17 -16.17 1.53
N LEU A 91 16.32 -17.08 2.51
CA LEU A 91 15.20 -17.57 3.31
C LEU A 91 14.69 -16.50 4.28
N ASP A 92 15.60 -15.73 4.87
CA ASP A 92 15.25 -14.62 5.77
C ASP A 92 14.45 -13.55 5.02
N LEU A 93 14.94 -13.12 3.85
CA LEU A 93 14.26 -12.15 2.99
C LEU A 93 12.91 -12.67 2.50
N ARG A 94 12.82 -13.95 2.11
CA ARG A 94 11.53 -14.57 1.73
C ARG A 94 10.52 -14.49 2.88
N SER A 95 10.94 -14.81 4.09
CA SER A 95 10.06 -14.81 5.26
C SER A 95 9.59 -13.39 5.59
N GLN A 96 10.50 -12.40 5.52
CA GLN A 96 10.17 -10.99 5.69
C GLN A 96 9.17 -10.50 4.62
N LEU A 97 9.40 -10.82 3.35
CA LEU A 97 8.51 -10.46 2.25
C LEU A 97 7.11 -11.06 2.44
N LEU A 98 7.02 -12.35 2.81
CA LEU A 98 5.73 -13.00 3.07
C LEU A 98 4.97 -12.32 4.22
N SER A 99 5.66 -12.03 5.32
CA SER A 99 5.08 -11.33 6.46
C SER A 99 4.59 -9.93 6.10
N LEU A 100 5.39 -9.16 5.34
CA LEU A 100 5.02 -7.83 4.87
C LEU A 100 3.82 -7.88 3.93
N MET A 101 3.79 -8.81 2.96
CA MET A 101 2.67 -8.95 2.04
C MET A 101 1.37 -9.30 2.76
N GLN A 102 1.43 -10.20 3.75
CA GLN A 102 0.27 -10.51 4.59
C GLN A 102 -0.21 -9.27 5.36
N GLY A 103 0.70 -8.58 6.04
CA GLY A 103 0.37 -7.38 6.82
C GLY A 103 -0.19 -6.24 5.95
N ILE A 104 0.33 -6.05 4.74
CA ILE A 104 -0.21 -5.11 3.75
C ILE A 104 -1.63 -5.49 3.34
N GLY A 105 -1.87 -6.78 3.08
CA GLY A 105 -3.21 -7.28 2.73
C GLY A 105 -4.23 -7.01 3.83
N GLU A 106 -3.90 -7.33 5.08
CA GLU A 106 -4.73 -7.07 6.25
C GLU A 106 -5.00 -5.58 6.45
N LEU A 107 -3.97 -4.74 6.36
CA LEU A 107 -4.08 -3.30 6.60
C LEU A 107 -4.88 -2.59 5.52
N ASN A 108 -4.69 -2.98 4.26
CA ASN A 108 -5.47 -2.45 3.14
C ASN A 108 -6.95 -2.82 3.28
N GLU A 109 -7.26 -4.04 3.74
CA GLU A 109 -8.64 -4.45 4.01
C GLU A 109 -9.27 -3.64 5.14
N VAL A 110 -8.51 -3.38 6.21
CA VAL A 110 -8.96 -2.48 7.30
C VAL A 110 -9.25 -1.07 6.77
N ASN A 111 -8.34 -0.50 5.97
CA ASN A 111 -8.55 0.84 5.39
C ASN A 111 -9.78 0.88 4.50
N ARG A 112 -10.00 -0.15 3.67
CA ARG A 112 -11.19 -0.29 2.83
C ARG A 112 -12.47 -0.26 3.67
N LEU A 113 -12.53 -1.05 4.74
CA LEU A 113 -13.69 -1.09 5.63
C LEU A 113 -13.94 0.25 6.34
N LEU A 114 -12.88 0.96 6.75
CA LEU A 114 -13.01 2.29 7.36
C LEU A 114 -13.58 3.31 6.37
N ILE A 115 -13.08 3.33 5.14
CA ILE A 115 -13.59 4.21 4.07
C ILE A 115 -15.05 3.91 3.76
N GLU A 116 -15.43 2.63 3.67
CA GLU A 116 -16.81 2.22 3.42
C GLU A 116 -17.75 2.72 4.54
N ARG A 117 -17.35 2.52 5.80
CA ARG A 117 -18.11 3.02 6.96
C ARG A 117 -18.23 4.54 6.96
N ALA A 118 -17.12 5.25 6.74
CA ALA A 118 -17.13 6.72 6.65
C ALA A 118 -18.08 7.20 5.55
N SER A 119 -18.07 6.54 4.39
CA SER A 119 -18.96 6.86 3.27
C SER A 119 -20.44 6.64 3.61
N ILE A 120 -20.77 5.56 4.32
CA ILE A 120 -22.14 5.31 4.82
C ILE A 120 -22.58 6.43 5.77
N HIS A 121 -21.73 6.81 6.73
CA HIS A 121 -22.04 7.89 7.67
C HIS A 121 -22.26 9.24 6.98
N LEU A 122 -21.45 9.57 5.98
CA LEU A 122 -21.62 10.80 5.18
C LEU A 122 -22.94 10.79 4.40
N ARG A 123 -23.30 9.65 3.79
CA ARG A 123 -24.58 9.50 3.07
C ARG A 123 -25.78 9.64 3.98
N LEU A 124 -25.77 8.99 5.14
CA LEU A 124 -26.85 9.09 6.14
C LEU A 124 -27.00 10.51 6.66
N SER A 125 -25.87 11.18 6.96
CA SER A 125 -25.86 12.57 7.42
C SER A 125 -26.41 13.51 6.34
N SER A 126 -26.00 13.33 5.08
CA SER A 126 -26.54 14.11 3.95
C SER A 126 -28.04 13.90 3.77
N ALA A 127 -28.53 12.66 3.86
CA ALA A 127 -29.96 12.36 3.76
C ALA A 127 -30.76 12.98 4.91
N PHE A 128 -30.21 12.95 6.13
CA PHE A 128 -30.76 13.65 7.29
C PHE A 128 -30.88 15.16 7.01
N PHE A 129 -29.79 15.83 6.60
CA PHE A 129 -29.85 17.28 6.32
C PHE A 129 -30.80 17.65 5.18
N GLN A 130 -30.95 16.80 4.18
CA GLN A 130 -31.93 16.98 3.10
C GLN A 130 -33.37 16.82 3.57
N THR A 131 -33.64 15.81 4.42
CA THR A 131 -34.98 15.52 4.95
C THR A 131 -35.45 16.60 5.93
N PHE A 132 -34.53 17.16 6.72
CA PHE A 132 -34.87 18.16 7.74
C PHE A 132 -34.85 19.61 7.23
N GLU A 133 -34.71 19.83 5.92
CA GLU A 133 -34.64 21.17 5.28
C GLU A 133 -34.00 22.21 6.22
N ILE A 134 -32.75 22.00 6.65
CA ILE A 134 -31.93 23.13 7.13
C ILE A 134 -31.59 23.96 5.89
N LYS A 135 -32.61 24.55 5.27
CA LYS A 135 -32.47 25.75 4.46
C LYS A 135 -31.87 26.73 5.45
N ALA A 136 -30.56 26.91 5.39
CA ALA A 136 -29.91 28.11 5.89
C ALA A 136 -30.72 29.25 5.27
N SER A 137 -31.68 29.74 6.04
CA SER A 137 -32.49 30.87 5.62
C SER A 137 -31.42 31.95 5.49
N PRO A 138 -31.19 32.55 4.32
CA PRO A 138 -30.37 33.74 4.28
C PRO A 138 -31.11 34.68 5.21
N SER A 139 -30.53 34.93 6.38
CA SER A 139 -31.00 35.91 7.32
C SER A 139 -31.06 37.19 6.50
N ARG A 140 -32.26 37.55 6.05
CA ARG A 140 -32.56 38.92 5.65
C ARG A 140 -32.35 39.71 6.92
N THR A 141 -31.10 40.12 7.13
CA THR A 141 -30.74 41.16 8.06
C THR A 141 -31.64 42.31 7.67
N ILE A 142 -32.62 42.59 8.53
CA ILE A 142 -33.47 43.75 8.40
C ILE A 142 -32.54 44.93 8.63
N SER A 143 -31.93 45.45 7.57
CA SER A 143 -31.27 46.75 7.61
C SER A 143 -32.36 47.77 7.88
N ARG A 144 -32.46 48.20 9.15
CA ARG A 144 -33.03 49.49 9.49
C ARG A 144 -32.10 50.56 8.92
N GLU A 145 -32.42 51.06 7.75
CA GLU A 145 -32.00 52.38 7.31
C GLU A 145 -33.19 53.10 6.66
N ALA A 146 -33.70 54.08 7.42
CA ALA A 146 -34.31 55.36 7.04
C ALA A 146 -35.38 55.76 8.06
#